data_AF-A0A1N6EMD5-F1
#
_entry.id   AF-A0A1N6EMD5-F1
#
_cell.length_a   1.000
_cell.length_b   1.000
_cell.length_c   1.000
_cell.angle_alpha   90.00
_cell.angle_beta   90.00
_cell.angle_gamma   90.00
#
_symmetry.space_group_name_H-M   'P 1'
#
loop_
_entity.id
_entity.type
_entity.pdbx_description
1 polymer ?
#
loop_
_entity_poly.entity_id
_entity_poly.type
_entity_poly.pdbx_seq_one_letter_code
_entity_poly.pdbx_strand_id
1 'polypeptide(L)'
;MSRPLFKATIIAAAAIFLAVFCLVVLPPVLVSGDVAGAFAAGFVNPYASGYSTDVLACWVILAAWIAYEARSLGIRHGWICALLGIIPGVAVGFALYLLLRMRQMNERPEA
;
A
#
# COMPACT_ATOMS: atom_id res chain seq x y z
N MET A 1 -5.92 -0.09 15.98
CA MET A 1 -6.37 -1.40 15.45
C MET A 1 -5.80 -2.54 16.30
N SER A 2 -6.45 -3.71 16.38
CA SER A 2 -5.87 -4.87 17.10
C SER A 2 -4.89 -5.64 16.18
N ARG A 3 -3.94 -6.39 16.77
CA ARG A 3 -2.97 -7.20 16.02
C ARG A 3 -3.61 -8.22 15.05
N PRO A 4 -4.65 -9.01 15.44
CA PRO A 4 -5.25 -9.96 14.50
C PRO A 4 -5.96 -9.25 13.34
N LEU A 5 -6.63 -8.13 13.62
CA LEU A 5 -7.30 -7.34 12.58
C LEU A 5 -6.27 -6.74 11.60
N PHE A 6 -5.14 -6.23 12.09
CA PHE A 6 -4.03 -5.77 11.24
C PHE A 6 -3.54 -6.85 10.28
N LYS A 7 -3.24 -8.04 10.81
CA LYS A 7 -2.80 -9.17 9.99
C LYS A 7 -3.85 -9.55 8.94
N ALA A 8 -5.11 -9.62 9.33
CA ALA A 8 -6.19 -9.94 8.41
C ALA A 8 -6.31 -8.90 7.28
N THR A 9 -6.23 -7.61 7.60
CA THR A 9 -6.32 -6.52 6.61
C THR A 9 -5.19 -6.57 5.59
N ILE A 10 -3.94 -6.75 6.02
CA ILE A 10 -2.80 -6.78 5.08
C ILE A 10 -2.82 -8.04 4.21
N ILE A 11 -3.23 -9.19 4.77
CA ILE A 11 -3.35 -10.45 4.02
C ILE A 11 -4.48 -10.33 2.99
N ALA A 12 -5.64 -9.78 3.39
CA ALA A 12 -6.76 -9.58 2.49
C ALA A 12 -6.42 -8.62 1.35
N ALA A 13 -5.76 -7.48 1.63
CA ALA A 13 -5.34 -6.53 0.61
C ALA A 13 -4.37 -7.17 -0.40
N ALA A 14 -3.37 -7.91 0.09
CA ALA A 14 -2.42 -8.63 -0.77
C ALA A 14 -3.09 -9.73 -1.61
N ALA A 15 -4.01 -10.49 -1.02
CA ALA A 15 -4.75 -11.54 -1.71
C ALA A 15 -5.68 -10.97 -2.79
N ILE A 16 -6.36 -9.86 -2.52
CA ILE A 16 -7.21 -9.18 -3.50
C ILE A 16 -6.36 -8.66 -4.67
N PHE A 17 -5.25 -7.98 -4.38
CA PHE A 17 -4.33 -7.52 -5.43
C PHE A 17 -3.83 -8.69 -6.28
N LEU A 18 -3.38 -9.78 -5.65
CA LEU A 18 -2.91 -10.97 -6.36
C LEU A 18 -4.01 -11.59 -7.24
N ALA A 19 -5.24 -11.67 -6.74
CA ALA A 19 -6.37 -12.18 -7.51
C ALA A 19 -6.64 -11.29 -8.73
N VAL A 20 -6.66 -9.97 -8.57
CA VAL A 20 -6.82 -9.02 -9.68
C VAL A 20 -5.67 -9.16 -10.68
N PHE A 21 -4.43 -9.26 -10.22
CA PHE A 21 -3.29 -9.49 -11.08
C PHE A 21 -3.44 -10.78 -11.91
N CYS A 22 -3.75 -11.90 -11.27
CA CYS A 22 -3.92 -13.19 -11.94
C CYS A 22 -5.11 -13.24 -12.91
N LEU A 23 -6.19 -12.51 -12.64
CA LEU A 23 -7.41 -12.57 -13.43
C LEU A 23 -7.50 -11.49 -14.52
N VAL A 24 -6.84 -10.34 -14.33
CA VAL A 24 -6.97 -9.16 -15.20
C VAL A 24 -5.66 -8.87 -15.94
N VAL A 25 -4.53 -8.94 -15.25
CA VAL A 25 -3.21 -8.57 -15.81
C VAL A 25 -2.53 -9.76 -16.47
N LEU A 26 -2.55 -10.93 -15.84
CA LEU A 26 -1.80 -12.10 -16.28
C LEU A 26 -2.32 -12.72 -17.59
N PRO A 27 -3.63 -12.89 -17.83
CA PRO A 27 -4.13 -13.50 -19.07
C PRO A 27 -3.65 -12.84 -20.36
N PRO A 28 -3.71 -11.50 -20.54
CA PRO A 28 -3.25 -10.85 -21.76
C PRO A 28 -1.73 -10.95 -21.96
N VAL A 29 -0.93 -10.99 -20.89
CA VAL A 29 0.53 -11.23 -20.98
C VAL A 29 0.82 -12.64 -21.49
N LEU A 30 0.08 -13.64 -20.99
CA LEU A 30 0.25 -15.02 -21.43
C LEU A 30 -0.16 -15.24 -22.89
N VAL A 31 -1.17 -14.50 -23.35
CA VAL A 31 -1.63 -14.56 -24.75
C VAL A 31 -0.65 -13.85 -25.70
N SER A 32 -0.15 -12.67 -25.33
CA SER A 32 0.81 -11.94 -26.18
C SER A 32 2.20 -12.56 -26.16
N GLY A 33 2.61 -13.17 -25.03
CA GLY A 33 3.99 -13.60 -24.79
C GLY A 33 4.98 -12.42 -24.67
N ASP A 34 4.50 -11.19 -24.74
CA ASP A 34 5.30 -9.97 -24.79
C ASP A 34 5.23 -9.21 -23.47
N VAL A 35 6.14 -9.56 -22.58
CA VAL A 35 6.26 -8.93 -21.25
C VAL A 35 6.75 -7.49 -21.36
N ALA A 36 7.64 -7.19 -22.31
CA ALA A 36 8.17 -5.84 -22.49
C ALA A 36 7.09 -4.89 -23.05
N GLY A 37 6.31 -5.36 -24.02
CA GLY A 37 5.14 -4.66 -24.52
C GLY A 37 4.06 -4.46 -23.46
N ALA A 38 3.80 -5.47 -22.62
CA ALA A 38 2.86 -5.35 -21.50
C ALA A 38 3.27 -4.26 -20.49
N PHE A 39 4.58 -4.15 -20.21
CA PHE A 39 5.11 -3.09 -19.35
C PHE A 39 5.00 -1.71 -20.00
N ALA A 40 5.36 -1.57 -21.28
CA ALA A 40 5.19 -0.33 -22.03
C ALA A 40 3.71 0.11 -22.12
N ALA A 41 2.81 -0.88 -22.14
CA ALA A 41 1.36 -0.73 -22.13
C ALA A 41 0.79 -0.49 -20.72
N GLY A 42 1.60 -0.18 -19.71
CA GLY A 42 1.15 -0.01 -18.32
C GLY A 42 0.04 1.00 -18.09
N PHE A 43 -0.17 1.94 -19.02
CA PHE A 43 -1.24 2.95 -18.98
C PHE A 43 -2.46 2.62 -19.83
N VAL A 44 -2.46 1.48 -20.54
CA VAL A 44 -3.64 0.97 -21.25
C VAL A 44 -4.29 -0.17 -20.47
N ASN A 45 -5.60 -0.31 -20.60
CA ASN A 45 -6.35 -1.41 -20.00
C ASN A 45 -5.95 -2.71 -20.72
N PRO A 46 -5.61 -3.79 -19.99
CA PRO A 46 -5.85 -4.07 -18.56
C PRO A 46 -4.69 -3.84 -17.59
N TYR A 47 -3.50 -3.47 -18.06
CA TYR A 47 -2.32 -3.26 -17.23
C TYR A 47 -2.48 -2.09 -16.24
N ALA A 48 -3.13 -1.00 -16.68
CA ALA A 48 -3.45 0.14 -15.83
C ALA A 48 -4.33 -0.21 -14.62
N SER A 49 -5.22 -1.19 -14.77
CA SER A 49 -6.07 -1.69 -13.67
C SER A 49 -5.25 -2.42 -12.61
N GLY A 50 -4.21 -3.15 -13.04
CA GLY A 50 -3.25 -3.79 -12.14
C GLY A 50 -2.50 -2.78 -11.29
N TYR A 51 -1.89 -1.78 -11.93
CA TYR A 51 -1.18 -0.70 -11.22
C TYR A 51 -2.09 0.07 -10.27
N SER A 52 -3.31 0.40 -10.70
CA SER A 52 -4.27 1.11 -9.84
C SER A 52 -4.67 0.29 -8.61
N THR A 53 -4.85 -1.03 -8.80
CA THR A 53 -5.19 -1.93 -7.70
C THR A 53 -4.03 -2.09 -6.72
N ASP A 54 -2.79 -2.16 -7.22
CA ASP A 54 -1.58 -2.16 -6.38
C ASP A 54 -1.52 -0.89 -5.51
N VAL A 55 -1.68 0.29 -6.13
CA VAL A 55 -1.69 1.57 -5.41
C VAL A 55 -2.76 1.59 -4.31
N LEU A 56 -3.98 1.12 -4.60
CA LEU A 56 -5.04 1.03 -3.60
C LEU A 56 -4.71 0.04 -2.49
N ALA A 57 -4.17 -1.14 -2.82
CA ALA A 57 -3.77 -2.15 -1.84
C ALA A 57 -2.66 -1.61 -0.93
N CYS A 58 -1.62 -0.98 -1.48
CA CYS A 58 -0.57 -0.31 -0.72
C CYS A 58 -1.12 0.79 0.19
N TRP A 59 -2.07 1.60 -0.30
CA TRP A 59 -2.72 2.61 0.53
C TRP A 59 -3.47 2.00 1.71
N VAL A 60 -4.26 0.94 1.48
CA VAL A 60 -4.99 0.23 2.55
C VAL A 60 -4.02 -0.35 3.57
N ILE A 61 -2.93 -0.98 3.12
CA ILE A 61 -1.89 -1.53 4.00
C ILE A 61 -1.24 -0.42 4.83
N LEU A 62 -0.91 0.72 4.22
CA LEU A 62 -0.37 1.88 4.92
C LEU A 62 -1.35 2.43 5.97
N ALA A 63 -2.61 2.61 5.61
CA ALA A 63 -3.65 3.08 6.54
C ALA A 63 -3.85 2.11 7.71
N ALA A 64 -3.85 0.81 7.43
CA ALA A 64 -3.90 -0.24 8.44
C ALA A 64 -2.66 -0.18 9.36
N TRP A 65 -1.47 0.03 8.81
CA TRP A 65 -0.24 0.14 9.59
C TRP A 65 -0.26 1.36 10.51
N ILE A 66 -0.64 2.53 9.99
CA ILE A 66 -0.85 3.76 10.77
C ILE A 66 -1.83 3.52 11.91
N ALA A 67 -2.99 2.90 11.62
CA ALA A 67 -4.02 2.64 12.62
C ALA A 67 -3.59 1.61 13.69
N TYR A 68 -2.70 0.67 13.34
CA TYR A 68 -2.11 -0.27 14.28
C TYR A 68 -1.10 0.43 15.19
N GLU A 69 -0.12 1.13 14.63
CA GLU A 69 0.94 1.82 15.40
C GLU A 69 0.40 2.98 16.25
N ALA A 70 -0.66 3.67 15.81
CA ALA A 70 -1.34 4.66 16.64
C ALA A 70 -1.86 4.08 17.97
N ARG A 71 -2.23 2.79 18.00
CA ARG A 71 -2.67 2.12 19.25
C ARG A 71 -1.55 1.41 19.99
N SER A 72 -0.66 0.72 19.29
CA SER A 72 0.40 -0.08 19.94
C SER A 72 1.59 0.78 20.38
N LEU A 73 1.97 1.75 19.56
CA LEU A 73 3.12 2.61 19.77
C LEU A 73 2.71 4.05 20.09
N GLY A 74 1.43 4.41 20.04
CA GLY A 74 0.97 5.77 20.36
C GLY A 74 1.49 6.83 19.39
N ILE A 75 1.85 6.46 18.16
CA ILE A 75 2.34 7.40 17.14
C ILE A 75 1.22 8.39 16.81
N ARG A 76 1.50 9.69 16.98
CA ARG A 76 0.55 10.78 16.76
C ARG A 76 0.69 11.36 15.35
N HIS A 77 -0.39 11.91 14.81
CA HIS A 77 -0.44 12.59 13.49
C HIS A 77 -0.26 11.70 12.24
N GLY A 78 -0.18 10.37 12.39
CA GLY A 78 -0.08 9.47 11.23
C GLY A 78 -1.27 9.56 10.25
N TRP A 79 -2.44 10.01 10.69
CA TRP A 79 -3.62 10.20 9.84
C TRP A 79 -3.39 11.20 8.69
N ILE A 80 -2.53 12.21 8.89
CA ILE A 80 -2.15 13.17 7.83
C ILE A 80 -1.41 12.43 6.71
N CYS A 81 -0.56 11.45 7.07
CA CYS A 81 0.17 10.64 6.10
C CYS A 81 -0.78 9.73 5.31
N ALA A 82 -1.85 9.23 5.95
CA ALA A 82 -2.88 8.46 5.25
C ALA A 82 -3.64 9.33 4.22
N LEU A 83 -3.99 10.57 4.57
CA LEU A 83 -4.62 11.52 3.65
C LEU A 83 -3.69 11.89 2.48
N LEU A 84 -2.41 12.16 2.77
CA LEU A 84 -1.42 12.44 1.74
C LEU A 84 -1.17 11.22 0.82
N GLY A 85 -1.41 10.02 1.33
CA GLY A 85 -1.43 8.79 0.54
C GLY A 85 -2.53 8.73 -0.52
N ILE A 86 -3.62 9.50 -0.35
CA ILE A 86 -4.68 9.63 -1.35
C ILE A 86 -4.28 10.70 -2.39
N ILE A 87 -3.84 11.88 -1.93
CA ILE A 87 -3.43 13.01 -2.78
C ILE A 87 -2.22 13.69 -2.10
N PRO A 88 -1.04 13.76 -2.73
CA PRO A 88 -0.74 13.46 -4.14
C PRO A 88 -0.51 11.97 -4.46
N GLY A 89 -0.34 11.10 -3.46
CA GLY A 89 -0.22 9.65 -3.69
C GLY A 89 0.53 8.90 -2.59
N VAL A 90 0.42 7.57 -2.64
CA VAL A 90 0.89 6.65 -1.58
C VAL A 90 2.38 6.82 -1.27
N ALA A 91 3.22 7.07 -2.27
CA ALA A 91 4.66 7.27 -2.06
C ALA A 91 4.95 8.46 -1.13
N VAL A 92 4.24 9.57 -1.29
CA VAL A 92 4.42 10.77 -0.45
C VAL A 92 3.90 10.53 0.96
N GLY A 93 2.69 9.95 1.07
CA GLY A 93 2.12 9.58 2.37
C GLY A 93 3.02 8.59 3.13
N PHE A 94 3.55 7.58 2.43
CA PHE A 94 4.43 6.57 2.99
C PHE A 94 5.76 7.16 3.48
N ALA A 95 6.43 7.96 2.65
CA ALA A 95 7.71 8.60 3.01
C ALA A 95 7.56 9.51 4.24
N LEU A 96 6.51 10.33 4.28
CA LEU A 96 6.22 11.19 5.43
C LEU A 96 5.91 10.38 6.68
N TYR A 97 5.19 9.27 6.54
CA TYR A 97 4.93 8.39 7.67
C TYR A 97 6.21 7.80 8.26
N LEU A 98 7.13 7.35 7.41
CA LEU A 98 8.44 6.84 7.85
C LEU A 98 9.22 7.91 8.62
N LEU A 99 9.30 9.14 8.10
CA LEU A 99 10.01 10.25 8.76
C LEU A 99 9.36 10.61 10.10
N LEU A 100 8.03 10.69 10.15
CA LEU A 100 7.28 10.96 11.37
C LEU A 100 7.52 9.89 12.43
N ARG A 101 7.44 8.62 12.01
CA ARG A 101 7.69 7.45 12.86
C ARG A 101 9.10 7.47 13.43
N MET A 102 10.11 7.71 12.59
CA MET A 102 11.52 7.75 13.02
C MET A 102 11.74 8.83 14.09
N ARG A 103 11.18 10.03 13.91
CA ARG A 103 11.31 11.11 14.90
C ARG A 103 10.69 10.74 16.25
N GLN A 104 9.44 10.27 16.25
CA GLN A 104 8.74 9.95 17.50
C GLN A 104 9.31 8.73 18.22
N MET A 105 9.92 7.80 17.49
CA MET A 105 10.62 6.67 18.10
C MET A 105 11.96 7.07 18.70
N ASN A 106 12.68 8.02 18.11
CA ASN A 106 13.96 8.50 18.63
C ASN A 106 13.80 9.43 19.85
N GLU A 107 12.68 10.13 19.95
CA GLU A 107 12.35 11.01 21.09
C GLU A 107 11.88 10.23 22.33
N ARG A 108 11.72 8.91 22.23
CA ARG A 108 11.44 8.08 23.42
C ARG A 108 12.73 7.82 24.18
N PRO A 109 12.82 8.20 25.47
CA PRO A 109 13.91 7.75 26.32
C PRO A 109 13.92 6.22 26.34
N GLU A 110 15.11 5.62 26.21
CA GLU A 110 15.29 4.20 26.52
C GLU A 110 14.82 3.99 27.96
N ALA A 111 13.75 3.19 28.12
CA ALA A 111 13.12 2.90 29.40
C ALA A 111 13.85 1.78 30.13
#